data_AF-A0A2E7ZUH7-F1
#
_entry.id   AF-A0A2E7ZUH7-F1
#
_cell.length_a   1.000
_cell.length_b   1.000
_cell.length_c   1.000
_cell.angle_alpha   90.00
_cell.angle_beta   90.00
_cell.angle_gamma   90.00
#
_symmetry.space_group_name_H-M   'P 1'
#
loop_
_entity.id
_entity.type
_entity.pdbx_description
1 polymer ?
#
loop_
_entity_poly.entity_id
_entity_poly.type
_entity_poly.pdbx_seq_one_letter_code
_entity_poly.pdbx_strand_id
1 'polypeptide(L)' 'MTAKPDQHQFCGWLSIGTLARSVGIPVETIRTWERRYGAPVPRRLVSGHRRYDPAEIERLQEVRD' A
#
# COMPACT_ATOMS: atom_id res chain seq x y z
N MET A 1 -22.68 11.65 8.65
CA MET A 1 -22.15 11.21 7.34
C MET A 1 -21.28 12.35 6.85
N THR A 2 -19.95 12.33 6.95
CA THR A 2 -19.00 11.43 6.28
C THR A 2 -17.80 11.23 7.20
N ALA A 3 -17.45 9.99 7.52
CA ALA A 3 -16.21 9.72 8.23
C ALA A 3 -15.06 10.25 7.36
N LYS A 4 -14.34 11.26 7.85
CA LYS A 4 -13.05 11.65 7.27
C LYS A 4 -12.19 10.38 7.26
N PRO A 5 -11.57 10.01 6.12
CA PRO A 5 -10.70 8.86 6.12
C PRO A 5 -9.66 9.07 7.20
N ASP A 6 -9.45 8.02 7.97
CA ASP A 6 -8.46 7.88 9.02
C ASP A 6 -7.09 8.31 8.47
N GLN A 7 -6.77 9.60 8.57
CA GLN A 7 -5.50 10.21 8.19
C GLN A 7 -4.45 9.81 9.25
N HIS A 8 -4.25 8.51 9.47
CA HIS A 8 -3.17 8.01 10.29
C HIS A 8 -1.86 8.28 9.57
N GLN A 9 -1.37 9.52 9.73
CA GLN A 9 0.02 9.92 9.87
C GLN A 9 1.01 8.83 9.41
N PHE A 10 1.18 8.69 8.09
CA PHE A 10 2.12 7.76 7.51
C PHE A 10 3.54 8.34 7.57
N CYS A 11 4.08 8.53 8.78
CA CYS A 11 5.43 9.04 9.03
C CYS A 11 6.52 7.96 8.80
N GLY A 12 6.29 7.02 7.89
CA GLY A 12 7.22 5.94 7.59
C GLY A 12 6.63 4.84 6.72
N TRP A 13 7.52 4.03 6.16
CA TRP A 13 7.18 2.93 5.26
C TRP A 13 6.11 1.99 5.82
N LEU A 14 5.11 1.68 5.00
CA LEU A 14 3.89 0.97 5.35
C LEU A 14 4.00 -0.54 5.22
N SER A 15 3.35 -1.28 6.10
CA SER A 15 3.17 -2.72 5.88
C SER A 15 2.18 -2.97 4.74
N ILE A 16 2.20 -4.17 4.14
CA ILE A 16 1.23 -4.52 3.09
C ILE A 16 -0.23 -4.46 3.57
N GLY A 17 -0.47 -4.78 4.85
CA GLY A 17 -1.82 -4.71 5.44
C GLY A 17 -2.28 -3.28 5.65
N THR A 18 -1.36 -2.40 6.08
CA THR A 18 -1.63 -0.95 6.19
C THR A 18 -1.93 -0.37 4.81
N LEU A 19 -1.08 -0.66 3.81
CA LEU A 19 -1.28 -0.24 2.43
C LEU A 19 -2.65 -0.67 1.91
N ALA A 20 -2.97 -1.96 2.01
CA ALA A 20 -4.25 -2.53 1.60
C ALA A 20 -5.46 -1.82 2.21
N ARG A 21 -5.40 -1.54 3.52
CA ARG A 21 -6.46 -0.81 4.23
C ARG A 21 -6.59 0.64 3.74
N SER A 22 -5.47 1.31 3.46
CA SER A 22 -5.45 2.69 2.98
C SER A 22 -5.98 2.85 1.57
N VAL A 23 -5.67 1.91 0.66
CA VAL A 23 -6.13 1.97 -0.75
C VAL A 23 -7.47 1.26 -0.96
N GLY A 24 -7.94 0.48 0.01
CA GLY A 24 -9.16 -0.32 -0.10
C GLY A 24 -9.02 -1.53 -1.03
N ILE A 25 -7.78 -1.97 -1.29
CA ILE A 25 -7.46 -3.10 -2.18
C ILE A 25 -7.02 -4.29 -1.32
N PRO A 26 -7.53 -5.51 -1.58
CA PRO A 26 -7.10 -6.70 -0.86
C PRO A 26 -5.58 -6.92 -0.95
N VAL A 27 -4.98 -7.39 0.15
CA VAL A 27 -3.53 -7.71 0.22
C VAL A 27 -3.11 -8.68 -0.89
N GLU A 28 -3.95 -9.66 -1.20
CA GLU A 28 -3.75 -10.64 -2.27
C GLU A 28 -3.72 -10.01 -3.68
N THR A 29 -4.55 -9.01 -3.94
CA THR A 29 -4.54 -8.24 -5.20
C THR A 29 -3.24 -7.46 -5.33
N ILE A 30 -2.81 -6.78 -4.26
CA ILE A 30 -1.52 -6.07 -4.23
C ILE A 30 -0.35 -7.03 -4.50
N ARG A 31 -0.36 -8.22 -3.88
CA ARG A 31 0.66 -9.26 -4.15
C ARG A 31 0.63 -9.77 -5.58
N THR A 32 -0.55 -9.83 -6.18
CA THR A 32 -0.71 -10.25 -7.57
C THR A 32 -0.15 -9.20 -8.51
N TRP A 33 -0.41 -7.91 -8.25
CA TRP A 33 0.17 -6.81 -9.01
C TRP A 33 1.69 -6.74 -8.85
N GLU A 34 2.21 -6.91 -7.63
CA GLU A 34 3.66 -6.96 -7.38
C GLU A 34 4.32 -8.07 -8.20
N ARG A 35 3.70 -9.27 -8.26
CA ARG A 35 4.24 -10.39 -9.05
C ARG A 35 4.07 -10.23 -10.55
N ARG A 36 2.95 -9.67 -11.02
CA ARG A 36 2.56 -9.64 -12.43
C ARG A 36 3.08 -8.40 -13.16
N TYR A 37 3.09 -7.27 -12.47
CA TYR A 37 3.40 -5.95 -13.03
C TYR A 37 4.62 -5.31 -12.37
N GLY A 38 5.18 -5.93 -11.32
CA GLY A 38 6.33 -5.37 -10.61
C GLY A 38 6.00 -4.15 -9.74
N ALA A 39 4.72 -3.85 -9.54
CA ALA A 39 4.24 -2.70 -8.79
C ALA A 39 3.07 -3.09 -7.87
N PRO A 40 2.95 -2.54 -6.66
CA PRO A 40 3.84 -1.56 -6.04
C PRO A 40 5.20 -2.16 -5.62
N VAL A 41 6.27 -1.36 -5.64
CA VAL A 41 7.63 -1.84 -5.33
C VAL A 41 7.88 -1.81 -3.81
N PRO A 42 8.01 -2.97 -3.14
CA PRO A 42 8.34 -2.98 -1.72
C PRO A 42 9.82 -2.72 -1.49
N ARG A 43 10.14 -1.87 -0.51
CA ARG A 43 11.44 -1.89 0.14
C ARG A 43 11.52 -3.11 1.06
N ARG A 44 12.49 -3.99 0.80
CA ARG A 44 12.85 -5.06 1.74
C ARG A 44 13.72 -4.48 2.85
N LEU A 45 13.29 -4.69 4.09
CA LEU A 45 14.12 -4.46 5.27
C LEU A 45 15.13 -5.61 5.45
N VAL A 46 16.20 -5.37 6.20
CA VAL A 46 17.19 -6.40 6.59
C VAL A 46 16.52 -7.59 7.29
N SER A 47 15.42 -7.34 8.01
CA SER A 47 14.59 -8.36 8.66
C SER A 47 13.75 -9.21 7.68
N GLY A 48 13.75 -8.92 6.37
CA GLY A 48 12.98 -9.65 5.36
C GLY A 48 11.53 -9.16 5.15
N HIS A 49 11.04 -8.26 5.99
CA HIS A 49 9.71 -7.67 5.83
C HIS A 49 9.65 -6.68 4.65
N ARG A 50 8.51 -6.68 3.96
CA ARG A 50 8.19 -5.72 2.91
C ARG A 50 7.60 -4.46 3.52
N ARG A 51 8.11 -3.32 3.10
CA ARG A 51 7.53 -2.02 3.40
C ARG A 51 7.28 -1.22 2.13
N TYR A 52 6.17 -0.54 2.05
CA TYR A 52 5.74 0.24 0.90
C TYR A 52 5.83 1.72 1.22
N ASP A 53 6.20 2.51 0.23
CA ASP A 53 6.19 3.95 0.40
C ASP A 53 4.74 4.44 0.50
N PRO A 54 4.40 5.37 1.40
CA PRO A 54 3.06 5.96 1.43
C PRO A 54 2.69 6.69 0.14
N ALA A 55 3.64 7.21 -0.64
CA ALA A 55 3.36 7.78 -1.97
C ALA A 55 2.77 6.74 -2.94
N GLU A 56 2.98 5.46 -2.67
CA GLU A 56 2.40 4.37 -3.43
C GLU A 56 0.89 4.22 -3.17
N ILE A 57 0.36 4.78 -2.07
CA ILE A 57 -1.09 4.86 -1.82
C ILE A 57 -1.76 5.68 -2.92
N GLU A 58 -1.23 6.88 -3.21
CA GLU A 58 -1.84 7.79 -4.20
C GLU A 58 -1.87 7.12 -5.58
N ARG A 59 -0.73 6.56 -6.02
CA ARG A 59 -0.65 5.85 -7.30
C ARG A 59 -1.60 4.66 -7.39
N LEU A 60 -1.75 3.87 -6.32
CA LEU A 60 -2.66 2.73 -6.31
C LEU A 60 -4.14 3.15 -6.26
N GLN A 61 -4.44 4.32 -5.70
CA GLN A 61 -5.79 4.88 -5.74
C GLN A 61 -6.14 5.36 -7.16
N GLU A 62 -5.19 5.94 -7.90
CA GLU A 62 -5.40 6.35 -9.30
C GLU A 62 -5.66 5.16 -10.23
N VAL A 63 -4.98 4.02 -10.04
CA VAL A 63 -5.17 2.82 -10.88
C VAL A 63 -6.53 2.14 -10.66
N ARG A 64 -7.23 2.46 -9.56
CA ARG A 64 -8.52 1.88 -9.23
C ARG A 64 -9.68 2.54 -9.98
N ASP A 65 -9.54 3.81 -10.36
CA ASP A 65 -10.53 4.58 -11.15
C ASP A 65 -10.33 4.35 -12.65
#